data_AF-A0A1X7VKR9-F1
#
_entry.id   AF-A0A1X7VKR9-F1
#
_cell.length_a   1.000
_cell.length_b   1.000
_cell.length_c   1.000
_cell.angle_alpha   90.00
_cell.angle_beta   90.00
_cell.angle_gamma   90.00
#
_symmetry.space_group_name_H-M   'P 1'
#
loop_
_entity.id
_entity.type
_entity.pdbx_description
1 polymer ?
#
loop_
_entity_poly.entity_id
_entity_poly.type
_entity_poly.pdbx_seq_one_letter_code
_entity_poly.pdbx_strand_id
1 'polypeptide(L)'
;MIGRILEQEMAVRQVLGSDSKMTHLIPNWQDLDVMESLDKVLSPLAEFTNILSSEKLVNVSSLKPLHHLKTEVLFQKENDTDLTVTLKQKILSSLLSRYSSSEINNLLDKATFIDPRFRLEYVADDYLKAENPFITFESLFFFRD
;
A
#
# COMPACT_ATOMS: atom_id res chain seq x y z
N MET A 1 -12.27 -0.34 10.07
CA MET A 1 -13.03 0.29 11.19
C MET A 1 -13.53 1.65 10.78
N ILE A 2 -12.66 2.56 10.34
CA ILE A 2 -13.02 3.93 9.91
C ILE A 2 -14.06 3.91 8.77
N GLY A 3 -13.82 3.16 7.68
CA GLY A 3 -14.81 2.99 6.62
C GLY A 3 -16.19 2.53 7.11
N ARG A 4 -16.25 1.60 8.08
CA ARG A 4 -17.53 1.16 8.68
C ARG A 4 -18.23 2.27 9.47
N ILE A 5 -17.47 3.16 10.12
CA ILE A 5 -18.04 4.30 10.85
C ILE A 5 -18.63 5.31 9.85
N LEU A 6 -17.92 5.58 8.74
CA LEU A 6 -18.40 6.44 7.66
C LEU A 6 -19.66 5.86 7.00
N GLU A 7 -19.67 4.58 6.65
CA GLU A 7 -20.83 3.87 6.09
C GLU A 7 -22.06 3.91 7.01
N GLN A 8 -21.83 3.88 8.33
CA GLN A 8 -22.88 3.81 9.35
C GLN A 8 -23.13 5.15 10.05
N GLU A 9 -22.69 6.28 9.47
CA GLU A 9 -22.74 7.60 10.11
C GLU A 9 -24.13 7.90 10.72
N MET A 10 -25.19 7.69 9.95
CA MET A 10 -26.57 7.94 10.39
C MET A 10 -26.99 7.08 11.58
N ALA A 11 -26.62 5.80 11.56
CA ALA A 11 -26.91 4.88 12.65
C ALA A 11 -26.13 5.26 13.92
N VAL A 12 -24.86 5.62 13.77
CA VAL A 12 -24.01 6.11 14.88
C VAL A 12 -24.61 7.38 15.49
N ARG A 13 -24.99 8.36 14.66
CA ARG A 13 -25.62 9.61 15.12
C ARG A 13 -26.94 9.36 15.84
N GLN A 14 -27.77 8.45 15.34
CA GLN A 14 -29.05 8.12 15.98
C GLN A 14 -28.85 7.50 17.37
N VAL A 15 -27.93 6.54 17.49
CA VAL A 15 -27.64 5.86 18.77
C VAL A 15 -27.07 6.86 19.78
N LEU A 16 -26.09 7.68 19.37
CA LEU A 16 -25.48 8.68 20.25
C LEU A 16 -26.43 9.84 20.60
N GLY A 17 -27.31 10.23 19.69
CA GLY A 17 -28.31 11.26 19.92
C GLY A 17 -29.48 10.81 20.81
N SER A 18 -29.68 9.50 20.95
CA SER A 18 -30.72 8.94 21.83
C SER A 18 -30.35 9.03 23.31
N ASP A 19 -29.05 9.13 23.64
CA ASP A 19 -28.55 9.35 25.01
C ASP A 19 -28.04 10.78 25.17
N SER A 20 -28.73 11.58 25.99
CA SER A 20 -28.36 12.96 26.31
C SER A 20 -26.91 13.11 26.80
N LYS A 21 -26.38 12.09 27.50
CA LYS A 21 -25.00 12.09 28.00
C LYS A 21 -23.97 11.88 26.89
N MET A 22 -24.34 11.28 25.77
CA MET A 22 -23.45 10.94 24.65
C MET A 22 -23.49 11.96 23.50
N THR A 23 -24.31 12.99 23.60
CA THR A 23 -24.46 14.04 22.58
C THR A 23 -23.14 14.71 22.19
N HIS A 24 -22.19 14.83 23.11
CA HIS A 24 -20.85 15.39 22.87
C HIS A 24 -19.94 14.48 22.02
N LEU A 25 -20.31 13.22 21.79
CA LEU A 25 -19.58 12.26 20.96
C LEU A 25 -20.09 12.20 19.52
N ILE A 26 -21.15 12.94 19.19
CA ILE A 26 -21.71 12.98 17.84
C ILE A 26 -20.65 13.61 16.92
N PRO A 27 -20.15 12.87 15.91
CA PRO A 27 -19.09 13.37 15.04
C PRO A 27 -19.59 14.57 14.25
N ASN A 28 -18.84 15.67 14.32
CA ASN A 28 -19.09 16.86 13.52
C ASN A 28 -18.53 16.67 12.10
N TRP A 29 -18.75 17.66 11.23
CA TRP A 29 -18.29 17.60 9.84
C TRP A 29 -16.77 17.58 9.68
N GLN A 30 -16.01 18.18 10.61
CA GLN A 30 -14.55 18.15 10.61
C GLN A 30 -14.03 16.77 11.02
N ASP A 31 -14.69 16.12 11.99
CA ASP A 31 -14.35 14.75 12.41
C ASP A 31 -14.55 13.78 11.22
N LEU A 32 -15.63 13.96 10.46
CA LEU A 32 -15.94 13.17 9.27
C LEU A 32 -14.91 13.41 8.16
N ASP A 33 -14.53 14.65 7.89
CA ASP A 33 -13.52 14.98 6.87
C ASP A 33 -12.13 14.38 7.20
N VAL A 34 -11.75 14.39 8.49
CA VAL A 34 -10.54 13.70 8.96
C VAL A 34 -10.67 12.19 8.75
N MET A 35 -11.80 11.58 9.13
CA MET A 35 -12.03 10.15 8.94
C MET A 35 -12.00 9.74 7.46
N GLU A 36 -12.58 10.54 6.57
CA GLU A 36 -12.51 10.31 5.12
C GLU A 36 -11.08 10.40 4.59
N SER A 37 -10.30 11.39 5.05
CA SER A 37 -8.89 11.53 4.68
C SER A 37 -8.07 10.32 5.16
N LEU A 38 -8.33 9.82 6.38
CA LEU A 38 -7.70 8.61 6.90
C LEU A 38 -8.10 7.37 6.07
N ASP A 39 -9.40 7.21 5.78
CA ASP A 39 -9.89 6.06 5.03
C ASP A 39 -9.30 6.00 3.61
N LYS A 40 -9.23 7.14 2.91
CA LYS A 40 -8.61 7.26 1.58
C LYS A 40 -7.18 6.74 1.54
N VAL A 41 -6.39 6.95 2.59
CA VAL A 41 -4.99 6.49 2.66
C VAL A 41 -4.88 5.06 3.15
N LEU A 42 -5.70 4.66 4.14
CA LEU A 42 -5.58 3.37 4.80
C LEU A 42 -6.30 2.24 4.06
N SER A 43 -7.38 2.53 3.32
CA SER A 43 -8.17 1.51 2.62
C SER A 43 -7.36 0.70 1.59
N PRO A 44 -6.55 1.32 0.71
CA PRO A 44 -5.68 0.57 -0.19
C PRO A 44 -4.62 -0.29 0.53
N LEU A 45 -4.12 0.18 1.68
CA LEU A 45 -3.15 -0.56 2.49
C LEU A 45 -3.81 -1.75 3.20
N ALA A 46 -5.06 -1.61 3.61
CA ALA A 46 -5.85 -2.68 4.20
C ALA A 46 -6.16 -3.77 3.16
N GLU A 47 -6.57 -3.38 1.94
CA GLU A 47 -6.79 -4.31 0.83
C GLU A 47 -5.51 -5.07 0.49
N PHE A 48 -4.40 -4.36 0.36
CA PHE A 48 -3.10 -4.96 0.12
C PHE A 48 -2.71 -5.97 1.22
N THR A 49 -2.89 -5.60 2.50
CA THR A 49 -2.61 -6.49 3.63
C THR A 49 -3.51 -7.71 3.61
N ASN A 50 -4.78 -7.55 3.21
CA ASN A 50 -5.71 -8.66 3.05
C ASN A 50 -5.27 -9.61 1.93
N ILE A 51 -4.82 -9.08 0.79
CA ILE A 51 -4.28 -9.89 -0.31
C ILE A 51 -3.06 -10.70 0.18
N LEU A 52 -2.08 -10.04 0.80
CA LEU A 52 -0.90 -10.75 1.34
C LEU A 52 -1.28 -11.79 2.39
N SER A 53 -2.22 -11.46 3.28
CA SER A 53 -2.65 -12.36 4.36
C SER A 53 -3.54 -13.51 3.86
N SER A 54 -4.13 -13.36 2.67
CA SER A 54 -4.95 -14.39 2.03
C SER A 54 -4.10 -15.47 1.34
N GLU A 55 -2.82 -15.19 1.07
CA GLU A 55 -1.91 -16.19 0.54
C GLU A 55 -1.62 -17.27 1.59
N LYS A 56 -1.77 -18.54 1.21
CA LYS A 56 -1.51 -19.69 2.08
C LYS A 56 -0.04 -19.73 2.56
N LEU A 57 0.87 -19.16 1.78
CA LEU A 57 2.28 -19.02 2.10
C LEU A 57 2.71 -17.61 1.70
N VAL A 58 3.07 -16.78 2.69
CA VAL A 58 3.63 -15.45 2.44
C VAL A 58 5.10 -15.62 2.08
N ASN A 59 5.43 -15.43 0.80
CA ASN A 59 6.80 -15.54 0.31
C ASN A 59 7.50 -14.18 0.36
N VAL A 60 8.81 -14.20 0.60
CA VAL A 60 9.67 -12.99 0.61
C VAL A 60 9.64 -12.26 -0.75
N SER A 61 9.36 -12.98 -1.84
CA SER A 61 9.17 -12.46 -3.19
C SER A 61 7.97 -11.52 -3.34
N SER A 62 6.92 -11.67 -2.53
CA SER A 62 5.74 -10.79 -2.54
C SER A 62 6.04 -9.42 -1.88
N LEU A 63 7.22 -9.26 -1.28
CA LEU A 63 7.62 -8.05 -0.56
C LEU A 63 8.21 -6.98 -1.48
N LYS A 64 8.77 -7.30 -2.65
CA LYS A 64 9.22 -6.27 -3.60
C LYS A 64 8.06 -5.57 -4.32
N PRO A 65 6.95 -6.25 -4.69
CA PRO A 65 5.72 -5.58 -5.11
C PRO A 65 5.18 -4.52 -4.12
N LEU A 66 5.53 -4.55 -2.82
CA LEU A 66 5.25 -3.44 -1.89
C LEU A 66 5.89 -2.11 -2.33
N HIS A 67 7.00 -2.14 -3.09
CA HIS A 67 7.58 -0.91 -3.66
C HIS A 67 6.66 -0.26 -4.69
N HIS A 68 5.70 -0.99 -5.29
CA HIS A 68 4.71 -0.41 -6.19
C HIS A 68 3.63 0.41 -5.44
N LEU A 69 3.32 0.05 -4.18
CA LEU A 69 2.48 0.91 -3.31
C LEU A 69 3.09 2.29 -3.09
N LYS A 70 4.42 2.40 -3.10
CA LYS A 70 5.12 3.69 -3.00
C LYS A 70 4.82 4.60 -4.19
N THR A 71 4.71 4.04 -5.39
CA THR A 71 4.59 4.82 -6.63
C THR A 71 3.14 5.14 -6.99
N GLU A 72 2.18 4.26 -6.71
CA GLU A 72 0.79 4.46 -7.15
C GLU A 72 -0.16 4.90 -6.03
N VAL A 73 -0.01 4.34 -4.83
CA VAL A 73 -0.96 4.52 -3.72
C VAL A 73 -0.53 5.63 -2.78
N LEU A 74 0.75 5.63 -2.38
CA LEU A 74 1.32 6.59 -1.43
C LEU A 74 1.93 7.83 -2.10
N PHE A 75 1.85 7.93 -3.43
CA PHE A 75 2.29 9.13 -4.15
C PHE A 75 1.33 10.29 -3.91
N GLN A 76 1.89 11.50 -3.86
CA GLN A 76 1.12 12.73 -3.66
C GLN A 76 0.32 13.04 -4.93
N LYS A 77 -0.99 13.23 -4.77
CA LYS A 77 -1.90 13.61 -5.85
C LYS A 77 -2.31 15.07 -5.66
N GLU A 78 -2.59 15.78 -6.75
CA GLU A 78 -2.93 17.21 -6.72
C GLU A 78 -4.17 17.53 -5.85
N ASN A 79 -5.07 16.55 -5.68
CA ASN A 79 -6.29 16.68 -4.89
C ASN A 79 -6.16 16.21 -3.43
N ASP A 80 -4.94 15.87 -2.98
CA ASP A 80 -4.74 15.42 -1.59
C ASP A 80 -4.83 16.60 -0.62
N THR A 81 -5.53 16.41 0.50
CA THR A 81 -5.51 17.35 1.63
C THR A 81 -4.13 17.36 2.31
N ASP A 82 -3.79 18.42 3.04
CA ASP A 82 -2.53 18.52 3.78
C ASP A 82 -2.33 17.35 4.78
N LEU A 83 -3.43 16.93 5.43
CA LEU A 83 -3.46 15.74 6.27
C LEU A 83 -3.14 14.46 5.49
N THR A 84 -3.74 14.30 4.30
CA THR A 84 -3.51 13.15 3.41
C THR A 84 -2.05 13.08 2.97
N VAL A 85 -1.47 14.22 2.57
CA VAL A 85 -0.05 14.33 2.18
C VAL A 85 0.86 13.94 3.36
N THR A 86 0.62 14.54 4.53
CA THR A 86 1.43 14.26 5.73
C THR A 86 1.35 12.78 6.13
N LEU A 87 0.16 12.17 6.04
CA LEU A 87 -0.04 10.77 6.36
C LEU A 87 0.69 9.85 5.37
N LYS A 88 0.52 10.10 4.06
CA LYS A 88 1.23 9.36 3.01
C LYS A 88 2.74 9.41 3.21
N GLN A 89 3.30 10.60 3.48
CA GLN A 89 4.73 10.78 3.74
C GLN A 89 5.22 10.01 4.98
N LYS A 90 4.45 10.04 6.09
CA LYS A 90 4.79 9.30 7.31
C LYS A 90 4.76 7.79 7.10
N ILE A 91 3.74 7.27 6.41
CA ILE A 91 3.65 5.85 6.10
C ILE A 91 4.80 5.44 5.17
N LEU A 92 5.05 6.23 4.12
CA LEU A 92 6.10 5.96 3.16
C LEU A 92 7.49 5.92 3.81
N SER A 93 7.81 6.91 4.66
CA SER A 93 9.08 6.95 5.40
C SER A 93 9.22 5.79 6.38
N SER A 94 8.13 5.39 7.06
CA SER A 94 8.14 4.21 7.93
C SER A 94 8.38 2.91 7.16
N LEU A 95 7.81 2.76 5.97
CA LEU A 95 8.05 1.59 5.11
C LEU A 95 9.47 1.57 4.56
N LEU A 96 9.92 2.69 3.98
CA LEU A 96 11.25 2.78 3.36
C LEU A 96 12.39 2.62 4.36
N SER A 97 12.23 3.13 5.58
CA SER A 97 13.24 2.95 6.63
C SER A 97 13.45 1.48 6.99
N ARG A 98 12.41 0.64 6.97
CA ARG A 98 12.49 -0.80 7.27
C ARG A 98 13.21 -1.61 6.18
N TYR A 99 13.20 -1.14 4.94
CA TYR A 99 13.82 -1.80 3.78
C TYR A 99 14.97 -0.98 3.17
N SER A 100 15.61 -0.14 3.98
CA SER A 100 16.63 0.81 3.52
C SER A 100 18.01 0.18 3.26
N SER A 101 18.29 -0.99 3.83
CA SER A 101 19.59 -1.66 3.66
C SER A 101 19.75 -2.25 2.26
N SER A 102 20.96 -2.16 1.70
CA SER A 102 21.29 -2.71 0.39
C SER A 102 21.16 -4.23 0.34
N GLU A 103 21.52 -4.91 1.43
CA GLU A 103 21.48 -6.37 1.58
C GLU A 103 20.05 -6.91 1.52
N ILE A 104 19.12 -6.27 2.24
CA ILE A 104 17.70 -6.63 2.17
C ILE A 104 17.16 -6.37 0.77
N ASN A 105 17.48 -5.23 0.15
CA ASN A 105 17.02 -4.96 -1.22
C ASN A 105 17.49 -6.01 -2.22
N ASN A 106 18.77 -6.39 -2.17
CA ASN A 106 19.33 -7.44 -3.02
C ASN A 106 18.66 -8.80 -2.80
N LEU A 107 18.40 -9.17 -1.53
CA LEU A 107 17.64 -10.38 -1.22
C LEU A 107 16.22 -10.33 -1.78
N LEU A 108 15.54 -9.20 -1.67
CA LEU A 108 14.19 -9.01 -2.21
C LEU A 108 14.18 -9.07 -3.74
N ASP A 109 15.18 -8.47 -4.40
CA ASP A 109 15.34 -8.53 -5.85
C ASP A 109 15.53 -9.98 -6.32
N LYS A 110 16.40 -10.74 -5.65
CA LYS A 110 16.62 -12.17 -5.90
C LYS A 110 15.36 -13.00 -5.70
N ALA A 111 14.71 -12.84 -4.55
CA ALA A 111 13.50 -13.59 -4.22
C ALA A 111 12.38 -13.32 -5.24
N THR A 112 12.20 -12.06 -5.63
CA THR A 112 11.17 -11.63 -6.58
C THR A 112 11.47 -12.10 -8.00
N PHE A 113 12.72 -12.02 -8.44
CA PHE A 113 13.17 -12.52 -9.74
C PHE A 113 12.93 -14.03 -9.89
N ILE A 114 13.19 -14.80 -8.84
CA ILE A 114 13.00 -16.26 -8.84
C ILE A 114 11.51 -16.64 -8.80
N ASP A 115 10.64 -15.78 -8.25
CA ASP A 115 9.20 -16.06 -8.16
C ASP A 115 8.51 -15.88 -9.53
N PRO A 116 7.99 -16.97 -10.15
CA PRO A 116 7.38 -16.91 -11.46
C PRO A 116 6.13 -16.03 -11.53
N ARG A 117 5.54 -15.66 -10.39
CA ARG A 117 4.37 -14.77 -10.30
C ARG A 117 4.73 -13.30 -10.57
N PHE A 118 5.96 -12.89 -10.28
CA PHE A 118 6.39 -11.48 -10.32
C PHE A 118 7.43 -11.19 -11.41
N ARG A 119 8.28 -12.18 -11.75
CA ARG A 119 9.27 -12.12 -12.84
C ARG A 119 9.98 -10.75 -12.95
N LEU A 120 9.92 -10.12 -14.13
CA LEU A 120 10.63 -8.89 -14.49
C LEU A 120 9.87 -7.61 -14.14
N GLU A 121 8.60 -7.68 -13.74
CA GLU A 121 7.75 -6.49 -13.58
C GLU A 121 8.18 -5.60 -12.40
N TYR A 122 8.92 -6.16 -11.44
CA TYR A 122 9.28 -5.49 -10.19
C TYR A 122 10.79 -5.48 -9.89
N VAL A 123 11.60 -6.00 -10.81
CA VAL A 123 13.08 -6.03 -10.70
C VAL A 123 13.65 -4.84 -11.47
N ALA A 124 14.56 -4.08 -10.85
CA ALA A 124 15.16 -2.92 -11.49
C ALA A 124 15.97 -3.32 -12.75
N ASP A 125 15.87 -2.54 -13.82
CA ASP A 125 16.60 -2.78 -15.08
C ASP A 125 18.11 -2.94 -14.90
N ASP A 126 18.67 -2.26 -13.89
CA ASP A 126 20.10 -2.32 -13.57
C ASP A 126 20.50 -3.68 -13.01
N TYR A 127 19.59 -4.37 -12.30
CA TYR A 127 19.81 -5.73 -11.80
C TYR A 127 19.78 -6.75 -12.95
N LEU A 128 18.87 -6.57 -13.90
CA LEU A 128 18.78 -7.40 -15.11
C LEU A 128 20.04 -7.30 -15.97
N LYS A 129 20.63 -6.11 -16.06
CA LYS A 129 21.88 -5.86 -16.79
C LYS A 129 23.12 -6.37 -16.06
N ALA A 130 23.12 -6.39 -14.73
CA ALA A 130 24.28 -6.77 -13.92
C ALA A 130 24.47 -8.29 -13.77
N GLU A 131 23.39 -9.07 -13.62
CA GLU A 131 23.48 -10.53 -13.39
C GLU A 131 23.36 -11.38 -14.67
N ASN A 132 23.02 -10.81 -15.83
CA ASN A 132 22.94 -11.58 -17.09
C ASN A 132 23.26 -10.75 -18.35
N PRO A 133 24.52 -10.76 -18.85
CA PRO A 133 24.83 -10.19 -20.17
C PRO A 133 24.24 -11.00 -21.35
N PHE A 134 23.63 -12.16 -21.10
CA PHE A 134 23.09 -13.07 -22.12
C PHE A 134 21.56 -13.00 -22.30
N ILE A 135 20.84 -12.28 -21.44
CA ILE A 135 19.41 -11.99 -21.67
C ILE A 135 19.35 -10.73 -22.53
N THR A 136 19.78 -10.85 -23.78
CA THR A 136 19.49 -9.83 -24.78
C THR A 136 18.00 -9.88 -25.12
N PHE A 137 17.46 -8.71 -25.48
CA PHE A 137 16.07 -8.40 -25.82
C PHE A 137 15.31 -9.45 -26.66
N GLU A 138 16.01 -10.32 -27.40
CA GLU A 138 15.40 -11.39 -28.19
C GLU A 138 14.81 -12.54 -27.35
N SER A 139 15.39 -12.87 -26.20
CA SER A 139 14.86 -13.93 -25.32
C SER A 139 13.56 -13.52 -24.60
N LEU A 140 13.26 -12.21 -24.53
CA LEU A 140 12.02 -11.66 -23.99
C LEU A 140 10.82 -11.83 -24.94
N PHE A 141 11.07 -12.00 -26.25
CA PHE A 141 10.01 -12.23 -27.24
C PHE A 141 9.57 -13.70 -27.32
N PHE A 142 10.42 -14.65 -26.93
CA PHE A 142 10.14 -16.08 -27.11
C PHE A 142 9.18 -16.68 -26.07
N PHE A 143 8.88 -15.97 -24.98
CA PHE A 143 7.97 -16.41 -23.93
C PHE A 143 6.62 -15.68 -23.92
N ARG A 144 6.31 -14.97 -25.01
CA ARG A 144 5.06 -14.23 -25.19
C ARG A 144 4.25 -14.83 -26.35
N ASP A 145 3.93 -16.12 -26.23
CA ASP A 145 2.84 -16.81 -26.92
C ASP A 145 2.06 -17.64 -25.90
#